data_AF-A0A066XTU1-F1
#
_entry.id   AF-A0A066XTU1-F1
#
_cell.length_a   1.000
_cell.length_b   1.000
_cell.length_c   1.000
_cell.angle_alpha   90.00
_cell.angle_beta   90.00
_cell.angle_gamma   90.00
#
_symmetry.space_group_name_H-M   'P 1'
#
loop_
_entity.id
_entity.type
_entity.pdbx_description
1 polymer ?
#
loop_
_entity_poly.entity_id
_entity_poly.type
_entity_poly.pdbx_seq_one_letter_code
_entity_poly.pdbx_strand_id
1 'polypeptide(L)'
;MFIDSLDYYRGAPVASRLANPCDSTLQNFSAFRDRSKKLQSTATHPQQGPQIPTDHQAVGRNQTEIKRTYRAAITTGNEGRKEQGTMATETPNIAPPPATTATPEEEKVQQSQKKDDKVQKKDSSAVSAEGEKKLSGAEKKALAKAEKAARRAKAKEAQPAPPPGQGGAQQGGAGDAKGGKSKPRQDGSQIHSQAGGPKGNSGVKVVPVAAAKDNRPKVPECFSHLSIAKRIHMTEADKDVHPAVLALGQQMSAFAINDSTTRLEATLLAFKKVIDSYTTPPGNTFSRHFTSHVLNPQIEYLSACRPMCFSMGNAVRWLKLQVSKIDIDLPDIDAKKLLSESVDNFIRERITLADFVIVKTAADSIEDGETVLTYAYHPLVERALRQARADGKRFSVVVVDDPFENTGRDLAKRLRDLPGSDGGLEVAYCPDLSAMRDHLRETSRVLVGAEAMFSNGAMYARAGTSDIAIAAADQGVRVVALSETINFTERVAMDSLTYNEIDPEQNTEDGFRLLFDTTRDRYISVVVTELGITSPVSVPAILRKLEEL
;
A
#
# COMPACT_ATOMS: atom_id res chain seq x y z
N MET A 1 6.08 -33.51 7.27
CA MET A 1 5.48 -32.45 8.12
C MET A 1 5.86 -31.11 7.50
N PHE A 2 5.11 -30.63 6.52
CA PHE A 2 5.12 -29.24 5.99
C PHE A 2 4.23 -29.22 4.73
N ILE A 3 2.92 -29.33 4.94
CA ILE A 3 1.86 -28.94 4.00
C ILE A 3 0.67 -28.57 4.91
N ASP A 4 0.34 -27.28 4.99
CA ASP A 4 -0.99 -26.72 5.34
C ASP A 4 -0.88 -25.19 5.53
N SER A 5 -0.59 -24.48 4.44
CA SER A 5 -0.64 -23.00 4.43
C SER A 5 -1.43 -22.44 3.25
N LEU A 6 -2.26 -23.27 2.59
CA LEU A 6 -3.05 -22.88 1.43
C LEU A 6 -4.57 -22.77 1.68
N ASP A 7 -5.04 -23.10 2.88
CA ASP A 7 -6.47 -23.00 3.26
C ASP A 7 -6.86 -21.69 3.97
N TYR A 8 -5.95 -20.70 4.07
CA TYR A 8 -6.15 -19.54 4.94
C TYR A 8 -7.10 -18.44 4.39
N TYR A 9 -7.62 -18.55 3.16
CA TYR A 9 -8.48 -17.51 2.55
C TYR A 9 -9.79 -18.00 1.90
N ARG A 10 -10.19 -19.27 2.04
CA ARG A 10 -11.53 -19.72 1.59
C ARG A 10 -12.54 -19.65 2.72
N GLY A 11 -13.16 -18.49 2.90
CA GLY A 11 -14.18 -18.33 3.94
C GLY A 11 -14.95 -17.02 3.92
N ALA A 12 -15.38 -16.53 2.75
CA ALA A 12 -16.38 -15.47 2.67
C ALA A 12 -17.37 -15.78 1.54
N PRO A 13 -18.65 -16.09 1.83
CA PRO A 13 -19.67 -16.14 0.80
C PRO A 13 -20.08 -14.71 0.43
N VAL A 14 -19.73 -14.28 -0.78
CA VAL A 14 -20.28 -13.09 -1.42
C VAL A 14 -21.77 -13.36 -1.70
N ALA A 15 -22.65 -12.80 -0.88
CA ALA A 15 -24.09 -12.88 -1.11
C ALA A 15 -24.47 -11.93 -2.27
N SER A 16 -24.69 -12.50 -3.45
CA SER A 16 -25.29 -11.81 -4.59
C SER A 16 -26.78 -11.61 -4.35
N ARG A 17 -27.22 -10.34 -4.30
CA ARG A 17 -28.63 -9.96 -4.44
C ARG A 17 -28.95 -9.76 -5.92
N LEU A 18 -29.53 -10.77 -6.55
CA LEU A 18 -30.43 -10.62 -7.69
C LEU A 18 -31.55 -11.63 -7.52
N ALA A 19 -32.76 -11.14 -7.23
CA ALA A 19 -33.97 -11.93 -7.17
C ALA A 19 -34.63 -11.97 -8.55
N ASN A 20 -34.87 -13.18 -9.10
CA ASN A 20 -36.19 -13.69 -9.54
C ASN A 20 -36.07 -14.98 -10.40
N PRO A 21 -37.16 -15.77 -10.53
CA PRO A 21 -37.17 -17.18 -10.10
C PRO A 21 -37.15 -18.18 -11.26
N CYS A 22 -36.67 -19.40 -10.99
CA CYS A 22 -37.24 -20.61 -11.59
C CYS A 22 -36.86 -21.86 -10.79
N ASP A 23 -37.87 -22.69 -10.60
CA ASP A 23 -37.96 -23.86 -9.74
C ASP A 23 -37.13 -25.08 -10.17
N SER A 24 -37.02 -26.01 -9.23
CA SER A 24 -36.76 -27.47 -9.38
C SER A 24 -35.33 -27.99 -9.45
N THR A 25 -34.67 -28.19 -8.29
CA THR A 25 -34.00 -29.47 -7.91
C THR A 25 -33.41 -29.38 -6.49
N LEU A 26 -34.20 -29.70 -5.47
CA LEU A 26 -33.73 -29.92 -4.09
C LEU A 26 -34.34 -31.21 -3.53
N GLN A 27 -33.81 -32.35 -3.97
CA GLN A 27 -33.90 -33.62 -3.25
C GLN A 27 -32.54 -34.31 -3.42
N ASN A 28 -31.97 -34.78 -2.29
CA ASN A 28 -30.75 -35.62 -2.15
C ASN A 28 -29.54 -35.00 -1.44
N PHE A 29 -29.71 -34.33 -0.29
CA PHE A 29 -28.61 -34.06 0.64
C PHE A 29 -29.00 -34.17 2.13
N SER A 30 -29.74 -35.24 2.49
CA SER A 30 -30.07 -35.55 3.90
C SER A 30 -29.45 -36.86 4.43
N ALA A 31 -28.59 -37.54 3.67
CA ALA A 31 -28.14 -38.90 4.02
C ALA A 31 -26.70 -39.04 4.58
N PHE A 32 -26.01 -37.94 4.92
CA PHE A 32 -24.61 -38.01 5.36
C PHE A 32 -24.36 -37.62 6.84
N ARG A 33 -25.41 -37.22 7.58
CA ARG A 33 -25.27 -36.67 8.94
C ARG A 33 -25.37 -37.71 10.08
N ASP A 34 -25.77 -38.95 9.79
CA ASP A 34 -26.07 -39.96 10.83
C ASP A 34 -25.03 -41.05 11.07
N ARG A 35 -23.84 -41.00 10.43
CA ARG A 35 -22.80 -42.03 10.61
C ARG A 35 -21.65 -41.69 11.56
N SER A 36 -21.60 -40.49 12.13
CA SER A 36 -20.49 -40.09 13.02
C SER A 36 -20.82 -40.16 14.53
N LYS A 37 -22.03 -40.59 14.92
CA LYS A 37 -22.47 -40.65 16.33
C LYS A 37 -22.29 -42.01 17.02
N LYS A 38 -21.53 -42.96 16.44
CA LYS A 38 -21.41 -44.32 16.99
C LYS A 38 -19.99 -44.82 17.26
N LEU A 39 -19.01 -43.92 17.39
CA LEU A 39 -17.65 -44.25 17.82
C LEU A 39 -17.12 -43.15 18.74
N GLN A 40 -17.52 -43.18 20.01
CA GLN A 40 -16.78 -42.64 21.15
C GLN A 40 -17.59 -42.93 22.43
N SER A 41 -17.54 -44.18 22.88
CA SER A 41 -17.93 -44.56 24.23
C SER A 41 -17.05 -45.72 24.71
N THR A 42 -15.93 -45.40 25.35
CA THR A 42 -15.25 -46.25 26.35
C THR A 42 -13.94 -45.58 26.81
N ALA A 43 -13.91 -45.06 28.05
CA ALA A 43 -12.82 -45.15 29.04
C ALA A 43 -12.91 -44.04 30.11
N THR A 44 -13.27 -44.44 31.33
CA THR A 44 -13.00 -43.81 32.65
C THR A 44 -11.54 -44.12 33.04
N HIS A 45 -10.73 -43.38 33.83
CA HIS A 45 -10.83 -42.65 35.11
C HIS A 45 -9.56 -41.73 35.31
N PRO A 46 -9.45 -40.84 36.33
CA PRO A 46 -8.53 -39.69 36.38
C PRO A 46 -7.18 -39.94 37.09
N GLN A 47 -6.14 -39.20 36.68
CA GLN A 47 -4.93 -38.96 37.49
C GLN A 47 -4.57 -37.46 37.48
N GLN A 48 -4.25 -36.96 38.67
CA GLN A 48 -3.81 -35.59 38.94
C GLN A 48 -2.42 -35.32 38.33
N GLY A 49 -2.28 -34.16 37.66
CA GLY A 49 -1.00 -33.63 37.17
C GLY A 49 -0.68 -32.26 37.80
N PRO A 50 0.61 -31.87 37.91
CA PRO A 50 1.09 -30.89 38.87
C PRO A 50 0.84 -29.43 38.45
N GLN A 51 0.69 -28.55 39.45
CA GLN A 51 0.60 -27.10 39.29
C GLN A 51 1.90 -26.52 38.70
N ILE A 52 1.77 -25.66 37.68
CA ILE A 52 2.87 -24.88 37.10
C ILE A 52 2.67 -23.41 37.50
N PRO A 53 3.72 -22.67 37.95
CA PRO A 53 3.57 -21.34 38.51
C PRO A 53 3.35 -20.28 37.42
N THR A 54 2.44 -19.35 37.69
CA THR A 54 2.23 -18.12 36.92
C THR A 54 3.38 -17.14 37.17
N ASP A 55 4.32 -17.06 36.25
CA ASP A 55 5.43 -16.09 36.31
C ASP A 55 5.24 -15.01 35.22
N HIS A 56 4.75 -13.83 35.64
CA HIS A 56 4.47 -12.68 34.77
C HIS A 56 5.74 -12.11 34.08
N GLN A 57 6.94 -12.56 34.46
CA GLN A 57 8.20 -12.18 33.81
C GLN A 57 8.52 -12.93 32.51
N ALA A 58 7.86 -14.07 32.24
CA ALA A 58 8.14 -14.89 31.05
C ALA A 58 7.59 -14.28 29.74
N VAL A 59 6.49 -13.53 29.82
CA VAL A 59 5.81 -12.94 28.65
C VAL A 59 6.65 -11.81 28.01
N GLY A 60 7.33 -10.99 28.83
CA GLY A 60 8.20 -9.92 28.35
C GLY A 60 9.50 -10.39 27.65
N ARG A 61 10.04 -11.54 28.05
CA ARG A 61 11.23 -12.13 27.40
C ARG A 61 10.91 -12.61 25.98
N ASN A 62 9.74 -13.21 25.79
CA ASN A 62 9.29 -13.75 24.51
C ASN A 62 8.99 -12.65 23.47
N GLN A 63 8.47 -11.48 23.90
CA GLN A 63 8.30 -10.31 23.02
C GLN A 63 9.63 -9.73 22.54
N THR A 64 10.62 -9.64 23.43
CA THR A 64 11.96 -9.14 23.06
C THR A 64 12.62 -10.08 22.08
N GLU A 65 12.44 -11.39 22.27
CA GLU A 65 12.96 -12.43 21.38
C GLU A 65 12.27 -12.41 20.01
N ILE A 66 10.95 -12.28 19.93
CA ILE A 66 10.24 -12.15 18.63
C ILE A 66 10.65 -10.87 17.89
N LYS A 67 10.76 -9.73 18.59
CA LYS A 67 11.25 -8.48 17.99
C LYS A 67 12.71 -8.59 17.57
N ARG A 68 13.53 -9.34 18.31
CA ARG A 68 14.93 -9.63 17.97
C ARG A 68 15.01 -10.56 16.76
N THR A 69 14.16 -11.59 16.68
CA THR A 69 14.07 -12.52 15.55
C THR A 69 13.55 -11.82 14.30
N TYR A 70 12.58 -10.91 14.43
CA TYR A 70 12.11 -10.08 13.32
C TYR A 70 13.23 -9.13 12.84
N ARG A 71 13.88 -8.41 13.75
CA ARG A 71 15.05 -7.56 13.41
C ARG A 71 16.19 -8.38 12.80
N ALA A 72 16.42 -9.59 13.32
CA ALA A 72 17.41 -10.51 12.78
C ALA A 72 17.01 -10.96 11.37
N ALA A 73 15.76 -11.34 11.12
CA ALA A 73 15.26 -11.74 9.80
C ALA A 73 15.42 -10.63 8.75
N ILE A 74 15.10 -9.38 9.11
CA ILE A 74 15.37 -8.20 8.27
C ILE A 74 16.87 -8.02 8.00
N THR A 75 17.74 -8.44 8.93
CA THR A 75 19.20 -8.33 8.80
C THR A 75 19.80 -9.50 8.01
N THR A 76 19.38 -10.74 8.25
CA THR A 76 19.88 -11.96 7.56
C THR A 76 19.38 -12.08 6.13
N GLY A 77 18.20 -11.56 5.80
CA GLY A 77 17.79 -11.35 4.40
C GLY A 77 18.78 -10.47 3.62
N ASN A 78 19.58 -9.65 4.32
CA ASN A 78 20.63 -8.78 3.77
C ASN A 78 22.05 -9.40 3.88
N GLU A 79 22.29 -10.47 4.65
CA GLU A 79 23.63 -11.11 4.76
C GLU A 79 23.92 -12.10 3.63
N GLY A 80 22.88 -12.72 3.04
CA GLY A 80 23.01 -13.43 1.75
C GLY A 80 23.46 -12.54 0.58
N ARG A 81 23.50 -11.21 0.81
CA ARG A 81 23.94 -10.18 -0.13
C ARG A 81 25.45 -9.90 -0.09
N LYS A 82 26.19 -10.46 0.87
CA LYS A 82 27.65 -10.19 1.05
C LYS A 82 28.58 -11.37 0.73
N GLU A 83 28.09 -12.59 0.56
CA GLU A 83 28.97 -13.75 0.32
C GLU A 83 29.25 -14.07 -1.17
N GLN A 84 28.66 -13.34 -2.12
CA GLN A 84 29.05 -13.45 -3.54
C GLN A 84 29.84 -12.23 -3.98
N GLY A 85 31.12 -12.19 -3.58
CA GLY A 85 32.05 -11.20 -4.10
C GLY A 85 33.27 -11.02 -3.22
N THR A 86 34.19 -11.98 -3.24
CA THR A 86 35.65 -11.77 -3.33
C THR A 86 36.39 -13.09 -3.20
N MET A 87 36.95 -13.56 -4.32
CA MET A 87 38.11 -14.46 -4.34
C MET A 87 39.37 -13.60 -4.36
N ALA A 88 40.22 -13.68 -3.33
CA ALA A 88 41.66 -13.45 -3.45
C ALA A 88 42.42 -13.98 -2.22
N THR A 89 43.54 -14.62 -2.55
CA THR A 89 44.58 -15.30 -1.78
C THR A 89 45.25 -14.51 -0.65
N GLU A 90 45.63 -15.19 0.46
CA GLU A 90 47.01 -15.20 1.00
C GLU A 90 47.19 -16.21 2.16
N THR A 91 48.39 -16.77 2.25
CA THR A 91 48.88 -17.87 3.11
C THR A 91 49.37 -17.41 4.50
N PRO A 92 49.70 -18.32 5.45
CA PRO A 92 49.35 -18.17 6.86
C PRO A 92 50.50 -17.67 7.75
N ASN A 93 50.16 -17.08 8.90
CA ASN A 93 51.09 -17.03 10.03
C ASN A 93 50.39 -17.06 11.41
N ILE A 94 50.50 -18.23 12.04
CA ILE A 94 50.88 -18.54 13.44
C ILE A 94 50.43 -17.58 14.57
N ALA A 95 49.58 -18.11 15.45
CA ALA A 95 49.25 -17.60 16.80
C ALA A 95 50.45 -17.74 17.78
N PRO A 96 50.48 -17.05 18.93
CA PRO A 96 49.94 -17.65 20.17
C PRO A 96 49.44 -16.57 21.21
N PRO A 97 49.19 -16.86 22.51
CA PRO A 97 47.90 -17.25 23.08
C PRO A 97 47.47 -16.33 24.29
N PRO A 98 46.39 -16.64 25.04
CA PRO A 98 45.60 -15.65 25.80
C PRO A 98 45.90 -15.60 27.31
N ALA A 99 45.41 -14.55 28.00
CA ALA A 99 45.32 -14.50 29.45
C ALA A 99 44.02 -13.81 29.95
N THR A 100 43.12 -14.67 30.40
CA THR A 100 42.16 -14.62 31.52
C THR A 100 42.07 -13.40 32.45
N THR A 101 40.79 -13.00 32.66
CA THR A 101 40.09 -12.67 33.93
C THR A 101 40.64 -11.58 34.87
N ALA A 102 39.84 -10.54 35.12
CA ALA A 102 39.14 -10.29 36.40
C ALA A 102 38.60 -8.85 36.48
N THR A 103 37.27 -8.70 36.63
CA THR A 103 36.61 -7.67 37.45
C THR A 103 36.82 -8.01 38.94
N PRO A 104 36.61 -7.12 39.96
CA PRO A 104 35.66 -5.98 40.05
C PRO A 104 36.35 -4.71 40.62
N GLU A 105 35.78 -3.57 41.03
CA GLU A 105 34.46 -3.15 41.55
C GLU A 105 34.48 -1.59 41.63
N GLU A 106 33.29 -0.95 41.62
CA GLU A 106 32.83 0.27 42.34
C GLU A 106 33.79 1.47 42.64
N GLU A 107 33.43 2.76 42.65
CA GLU A 107 32.17 3.50 42.81
C GLU A 107 32.45 5.01 42.56
N LYS A 108 31.43 5.76 42.09
CA LYS A 108 31.09 7.18 42.41
C LYS A 108 32.10 8.33 42.08
N VAL A 109 31.76 9.61 41.87
CA VAL A 109 30.56 10.46 41.70
C VAL A 109 31.10 11.89 41.40
N GLN A 110 30.22 12.78 40.90
CA GLN A 110 30.30 14.26 40.80
C GLN A 110 30.98 14.86 39.55
N GLN A 111 30.24 15.48 38.63
CA GLN A 111 29.52 16.78 38.67
C GLN A 111 30.42 18.01 38.84
N SER A 112 30.46 18.83 37.78
CA SER A 112 30.43 20.32 37.74
C SER A 112 30.72 20.73 36.29
N GLN A 113 29.80 21.28 35.47
CA GLN A 113 29.10 22.58 35.48
C GLN A 113 29.98 23.85 35.54
N LYS A 114 29.71 24.72 34.54
CA LYS A 114 29.96 26.18 34.40
C LYS A 114 31.38 26.57 33.91
N LYS A 115 31.59 27.59 33.08
CA LYS A 115 30.74 28.64 32.48
C LYS A 115 31.54 29.38 31.38
N ASP A 116 30.80 30.14 30.57
CA ASP A 116 31.18 31.20 29.64
C ASP A 116 32.43 32.03 29.96
N ASP A 117 33.16 32.52 28.93
CA ASP A 117 33.09 33.95 28.57
C ASP A 117 33.63 34.27 27.16
N LYS A 118 33.05 35.32 26.56
CA LYS A 118 33.45 36.01 25.32
C LYS A 118 34.43 37.14 25.68
N VAL A 119 35.27 37.58 24.73
CA VAL A 119 35.43 38.99 24.28
C VAL A 119 36.58 39.13 23.25
N GLN A 120 36.38 40.08 22.33
CA GLN A 120 37.10 40.43 21.09
C GLN A 120 38.30 41.38 21.25
N LYS A 121 39.26 41.33 20.30
CA LYS A 121 39.81 42.41 19.40
C LYS A 121 41.24 42.07 18.94
N LYS A 122 41.55 41.94 17.63
CA LYS A 122 42.08 42.94 16.65
C LYS A 122 43.32 43.73 17.17
N ASP A 123 44.45 43.90 16.47
CA ASP A 123 44.72 43.99 15.02
C ASP A 123 46.24 43.90 14.66
N SER A 124 46.54 43.56 13.38
CA SER A 124 47.75 43.87 12.54
C SER A 124 49.15 43.28 12.91
N SER A 125 50.05 42.81 12.01
CA SER A 125 50.22 42.92 10.55
C SER A 125 51.25 41.91 9.96
N ALA A 126 50.99 41.45 8.72
CA ALA A 126 51.88 41.10 7.56
C ALA A 126 52.96 39.96 7.69
N VAL A 127 53.30 39.09 6.71
CA VAL A 127 53.24 39.01 5.23
C VAL A 127 53.34 37.52 4.75
N SER A 128 52.64 37.14 3.66
CA SER A 128 52.90 36.09 2.60
C SER A 128 53.17 34.60 3.00
N ALA A 129 52.66 33.55 2.34
CA ALA A 129 52.31 33.33 0.94
C ALA A 129 51.29 32.17 0.70
N GLU A 130 50.46 32.38 -0.34
CA GLU A 130 49.82 31.45 -1.30
C GLU A 130 48.89 30.30 -0.85
N GLY A 131 47.60 30.47 -1.21
CA GLY A 131 46.57 29.44 -1.18
C GLY A 131 45.82 29.35 -2.52
N GLU A 132 45.50 28.13 -2.93
CA GLU A 132 44.58 27.81 -4.02
C GLU A 132 43.13 28.14 -3.62
N LYS A 133 42.46 29.04 -4.34
CA LYS A 133 41.02 29.33 -4.19
C LYS A 133 40.20 28.47 -5.16
N LYS A 134 39.29 27.67 -4.61
CA LYS A 134 38.22 26.98 -5.34
C LYS A 134 37.21 28.00 -5.90
N LEU A 135 36.97 27.95 -7.22
CA LEU A 135 35.99 28.76 -7.96
C LEU A 135 34.54 28.45 -7.56
N SER A 136 33.71 29.49 -7.54
CA SER A 136 32.29 29.45 -7.15
C SER A 136 31.40 28.85 -8.26
N GLY A 137 30.31 28.18 -7.89
CA GLY A 137 29.40 27.49 -8.81
C GLY A 137 28.73 28.40 -9.88
N ALA A 138 28.70 29.71 -9.65
CA ALA A 138 28.20 30.69 -10.62
C ALA A 138 29.15 30.86 -11.83
N GLU A 139 30.46 30.77 -11.60
CA GLU A 139 31.50 30.98 -12.63
C GLU A 139 31.61 29.75 -13.55
N LYS A 140 31.42 28.54 -13.00
CA LYS A 140 31.38 27.29 -13.79
C LYS A 140 30.17 27.25 -14.75
N LYS A 141 29.03 27.83 -14.34
CA LYS A 141 27.83 27.90 -15.18
C LYS A 141 27.96 28.94 -16.29
N ALA A 142 28.69 30.04 -16.03
CA ALA A 142 29.00 31.05 -17.05
C ALA A 142 29.97 30.49 -18.11
N LEU A 143 31.00 29.76 -17.71
CA LEU A 143 31.94 29.12 -18.64
C LEU A 143 31.25 28.08 -19.55
N ALA A 144 30.41 27.21 -18.97
CA ALA A 144 29.70 26.19 -19.75
C ALA A 144 28.70 26.79 -20.76
N LYS A 145 28.09 27.94 -20.44
CA LYS A 145 27.19 28.65 -21.35
C LYS A 145 27.95 29.35 -22.47
N ALA A 146 29.13 29.91 -22.18
CA ALA A 146 30.02 30.52 -23.16
C ALA A 146 30.61 29.48 -24.13
N GLU A 147 31.00 28.30 -23.64
CA GLU A 147 31.55 27.21 -24.44
C GLU A 147 30.50 26.62 -25.40
N LYS A 148 29.25 26.44 -24.94
CA LYS A 148 28.14 25.97 -25.79
C LYS A 148 27.74 26.98 -26.86
N ALA A 149 27.89 28.29 -26.58
CA ALA A 149 27.67 29.34 -27.56
C ALA A 149 28.79 29.37 -28.62
N ALA A 150 30.05 29.22 -28.22
CA ALA A 150 31.20 29.14 -29.13
C ALA A 150 31.13 27.90 -30.05
N ARG A 151 30.67 26.75 -29.53
CA ARG A 151 30.47 25.52 -30.32
C ARG A 151 29.35 25.64 -31.35
N ARG A 152 28.32 26.45 -31.07
CA ARG A 152 27.23 26.76 -32.02
C ARG A 152 27.65 27.77 -33.09
N ALA A 153 28.58 28.68 -32.78
CA ALA A 153 29.16 29.60 -33.76
C ALA A 153 30.08 28.88 -34.74
N LYS A 154 30.96 27.99 -34.25
CA LYS A 154 31.87 27.19 -35.09
C LYS A 154 31.15 26.18 -36.00
N ALA A 155 29.96 25.72 -35.63
CA ALA A 155 29.14 24.84 -36.47
C ALA A 155 28.44 25.57 -37.64
N LYS A 156 28.41 26.92 -37.63
CA LYS A 156 27.83 27.73 -38.72
C LYS A 156 28.84 28.18 -39.78
N GLU A 157 30.15 27.98 -39.55
CA GLU A 157 31.21 28.37 -40.49
C GLU A 157 31.72 27.21 -41.37
N ALA A 158 31.17 26.01 -41.21
CA ALA A 158 31.60 24.82 -41.96
C ALA A 158 30.47 24.22 -42.83
N GLN A 159 29.99 24.97 -43.83
CA GLN A 159 29.32 24.39 -45.02
C GLN A 159 29.68 25.22 -46.28
N PRO A 160 30.20 24.59 -47.35
CA PRO A 160 30.43 25.27 -48.62
C PRO A 160 29.14 25.38 -49.45
N ALA A 161 29.00 26.50 -50.16
CA ALA A 161 27.87 26.82 -51.05
C ALA A 161 27.89 25.98 -52.35
N PRO A 162 26.72 25.59 -52.92
CA PRO A 162 26.63 25.06 -54.29
C PRO A 162 26.43 26.18 -55.34
N PRO A 163 26.83 25.96 -56.62
CA PRO A 163 26.79 26.98 -57.68
C PRO A 163 25.38 27.20 -58.31
N PRO A 164 25.16 28.31 -59.05
CA PRO A 164 23.84 28.86 -59.35
C PRO A 164 23.28 28.58 -60.77
N GLY A 165 21.94 28.59 -60.89
CA GLY A 165 21.13 28.70 -62.12
C GLY A 165 20.25 27.46 -62.39
N GLN A 166 18.94 27.52 -62.62
CA GLN A 166 18.10 28.59 -63.15
C GLN A 166 16.59 28.31 -62.90
N GLY A 167 15.83 29.37 -62.56
CA GLY A 167 14.38 29.52 -62.74
C GLY A 167 13.49 29.01 -61.60
N GLY A 168 12.62 29.78 -60.94
CA GLY A 168 12.24 31.19 -61.09
C GLY A 168 11.04 31.50 -60.16
N ALA A 169 11.01 32.73 -59.66
CA ALA A 169 9.88 33.51 -59.06
C ALA A 169 9.11 32.87 -57.87
N GLN A 170 9.29 33.29 -56.60
CA GLN A 170 8.80 34.54 -55.95
C GLN A 170 7.33 34.83 -56.28
N GLN A 171 6.41 35.06 -55.34
CA GLN A 171 6.40 35.90 -54.14
C GLN A 171 5.07 35.53 -53.40
N GLY A 172 4.95 35.43 -52.08
CA GLY A 172 5.15 36.48 -51.08
C GLY A 172 3.79 37.08 -50.66
N GLY A 173 3.53 37.24 -49.36
CA GLY A 173 2.46 38.14 -48.90
C GLY A 173 1.75 37.75 -47.61
N ALA A 174 2.09 38.43 -46.52
CA ALA A 174 1.36 38.48 -45.26
C ALA A 174 0.05 39.28 -45.36
N GLY A 175 -0.89 39.09 -44.42
CA GLY A 175 -2.01 40.03 -44.23
C GLY A 175 -3.12 39.55 -43.30
N ASP A 176 -3.23 40.21 -42.14
CA ASP A 176 -4.35 40.20 -41.19
C ASP A 176 -5.68 40.71 -41.78
N ALA A 177 -6.81 40.28 -41.17
CA ALA A 177 -8.02 41.04 -40.82
C ALA A 177 -9.41 40.41 -41.18
N LYS A 178 -10.11 40.00 -40.10
CA LYS A 178 -11.50 40.34 -39.68
C LYS A 178 -12.72 40.23 -40.65
N GLY A 179 -13.73 39.48 -40.16
CA GLY A 179 -15.18 39.64 -40.44
C GLY A 179 -15.76 38.60 -41.41
N GLY A 180 -16.92 37.95 -41.24
CA GLY A 180 -18.01 38.03 -40.29
C GLY A 180 -19.32 37.62 -41.01
N LYS A 181 -20.07 36.63 -40.46
CA LYS A 181 -21.49 36.24 -40.78
C LYS A 181 -21.74 35.73 -42.22
N SER A 182 -22.70 34.85 -42.57
CA SER A 182 -23.82 34.15 -41.93
C SER A 182 -24.38 33.12 -42.94
N LYS A 183 -25.08 32.07 -42.44
CA LYS A 183 -25.88 31.08 -43.20
C LYS A 183 -26.94 31.72 -44.12
N PRO A 184 -27.54 30.95 -45.05
CA PRO A 184 -28.86 30.38 -44.72
C PRO A 184 -29.10 28.93 -45.18
N ARG A 185 -30.05 28.28 -44.48
CA ARG A 185 -30.74 27.03 -44.84
C ARG A 185 -31.83 27.31 -45.88
N GLN A 186 -32.22 26.30 -46.65
CA GLN A 186 -33.59 26.21 -47.18
C GLN A 186 -34.05 24.74 -47.25
N ASP A 187 -35.35 24.58 -47.04
CA ASP A 187 -36.15 23.39 -46.75
C ASP A 187 -37.20 23.19 -47.86
N GLY A 188 -37.75 21.97 -48.05
CA GLY A 188 -38.94 21.76 -48.88
C GLY A 188 -39.13 20.39 -49.58
N SER A 189 -39.93 19.51 -48.93
CA SER A 189 -41.07 18.66 -49.42
C SER A 189 -41.29 18.42 -50.95
N GLN A 190 -41.82 17.31 -51.52
CA GLN A 190 -42.70 16.20 -51.08
C GLN A 190 -43.00 15.21 -52.27
N ILE A 191 -43.47 13.97 -51.95
CA ILE A 191 -44.45 13.10 -52.68
C ILE A 191 -44.02 11.97 -53.68
N HIS A 192 -44.49 10.74 -53.33
CA HIS A 192 -44.84 9.47 -54.02
C HIS A 192 -44.40 9.09 -55.46
N SER A 193 -44.00 7.82 -55.65
CA SER A 193 -44.84 6.74 -56.22
C SER A 193 -44.10 5.39 -56.42
N GLN A 194 -44.90 4.32 -56.53
CA GLN A 194 -44.59 2.87 -56.53
C GLN A 194 -43.75 2.35 -57.73
N ALA A 195 -43.01 1.26 -57.52
CA ALA A 195 -43.24 -0.07 -58.12
C ALA A 195 -41.94 -0.89 -58.36
N GLY A 196 -41.98 -2.19 -58.01
CA GLY A 196 -41.33 -3.25 -58.82
C GLY A 196 -40.08 -3.98 -58.28
N GLY A 197 -40.29 -5.08 -57.54
CA GLY A 197 -39.65 -6.40 -57.75
C GLY A 197 -38.14 -6.63 -57.48
N PRO A 198 -37.71 -7.87 -57.17
CA PRO A 198 -36.65 -8.12 -56.18
C PRO A 198 -35.33 -8.62 -56.77
N LYS A 199 -34.19 -8.22 -56.20
CA LYS A 199 -32.94 -9.01 -56.25
C LYS A 199 -32.16 -8.85 -54.93
N GLY A 200 -31.85 -10.00 -54.33
CA GLY A 200 -31.17 -10.09 -53.06
C GLY A 200 -29.69 -9.71 -53.10
N ASN A 201 -29.19 -9.23 -51.97
CA ASN A 201 -27.98 -9.79 -51.38
C ASN A 201 -27.95 -9.45 -49.89
N SER A 202 -27.76 -10.47 -49.07
CA SER A 202 -27.62 -10.41 -47.62
C SER A 202 -26.34 -9.66 -47.23
N GLY A 203 -26.48 -8.38 -46.90
CA GLY A 203 -25.49 -7.60 -46.17
C GLY A 203 -26.02 -7.33 -44.77
N VAL A 204 -25.46 -8.01 -43.76
CA VAL A 204 -25.73 -7.74 -42.34
C VAL A 204 -25.34 -6.30 -42.06
N LYS A 205 -26.33 -5.41 -41.90
CA LYS A 205 -26.11 -4.05 -41.41
C LYS A 205 -25.79 -4.15 -39.93
N VAL A 206 -24.51 -3.98 -39.60
CA VAL A 206 -24.06 -3.71 -38.23
C VAL A 206 -24.73 -2.42 -37.79
N VAL A 207 -25.66 -2.54 -36.86
CA VAL A 207 -26.27 -1.39 -36.19
C VAL A 207 -25.14 -0.70 -35.41
N PRO A 208 -24.87 0.60 -35.60
CA PRO A 208 -23.93 1.28 -34.74
C PRO A 208 -24.53 1.29 -33.34
N VAL A 209 -23.87 0.60 -32.41
CA VAL A 209 -24.18 0.69 -30.98
C VAL A 209 -24.05 2.17 -30.62
N ALA A 210 -25.18 2.79 -30.29
CA ALA A 210 -25.21 4.14 -29.77
C ALA A 210 -24.27 4.18 -28.57
N ALA A 211 -23.23 5.02 -28.62
CA ALA A 211 -22.40 5.31 -27.46
C ALA A 211 -23.35 5.68 -26.31
N ALA A 212 -23.39 4.84 -25.28
CA ALA A 212 -24.15 5.13 -24.09
C ALA A 212 -23.72 6.51 -23.61
N LYS A 213 -24.67 7.46 -23.53
CA LYS A 213 -24.42 8.72 -22.84
C LYS A 213 -24.04 8.33 -21.42
N ASP A 214 -22.79 8.60 -21.04
CA ASP A 214 -22.25 8.32 -19.73
C ASP A 214 -22.99 9.24 -18.74
N ASN A 215 -24.12 8.74 -18.23
CA ASN A 215 -25.03 9.47 -17.36
C ASN A 215 -24.52 9.42 -15.91
N ARG A 216 -23.20 9.55 -15.73
CA ARG A 216 -22.59 9.60 -14.41
C ARG A 216 -22.82 10.99 -13.82
N PRO A 217 -23.27 11.09 -12.56
CA PRO A 217 -23.40 12.36 -11.89
C PRO A 217 -22.04 13.06 -11.87
N LYS A 218 -22.06 14.33 -12.27
CA LYS A 218 -20.85 15.14 -12.42
C LYS A 218 -20.39 15.58 -11.04
N VAL A 219 -19.31 14.98 -10.57
CA VAL A 219 -18.55 15.49 -9.42
C VAL A 219 -18.25 16.98 -9.66
N PRO A 220 -18.54 17.87 -8.70
CA PRO A 220 -18.27 19.30 -8.85
C PRO A 220 -16.80 19.57 -9.21
N GLU A 221 -16.54 20.64 -9.95
CA GLU A 221 -15.20 20.95 -10.47
C GLU A 221 -14.14 21.07 -9.36
N CYS A 222 -14.51 21.57 -8.18
CA CYS A 222 -13.63 21.66 -7.01
C CYS A 222 -13.19 20.30 -6.43
N PHE A 223 -13.82 19.21 -6.85
CA PHE A 223 -13.47 17.83 -6.48
C PHE A 223 -13.04 16.99 -7.70
N SER A 224 -12.79 17.63 -8.85
CA SER A 224 -12.40 16.94 -10.09
C SER A 224 -11.08 16.20 -10.02
N HIS A 225 -10.22 16.53 -9.04
CA HIS A 225 -8.97 15.82 -8.76
C HIS A 225 -9.19 14.49 -8.04
N LEU A 226 -10.35 14.26 -7.44
CA LEU A 226 -10.67 13.01 -6.75
C LEU A 226 -10.92 11.91 -7.75
N SER A 227 -10.32 10.76 -7.46
CA SER A 227 -10.44 9.57 -8.30
C SER A 227 -11.67 8.74 -7.98
N ILE A 228 -12.31 8.22 -9.02
CA ILE A 228 -13.38 7.21 -8.94
C ILE A 228 -12.84 5.94 -9.60
N ALA A 229 -13.07 4.78 -8.99
CA ALA A 229 -12.73 3.49 -9.60
C ALA A 229 -13.46 3.30 -10.93
N LYS A 230 -12.77 2.76 -11.93
CA LYS A 230 -13.31 2.56 -13.29
C LYS A 230 -13.23 1.09 -13.65
N ARG A 231 -14.38 0.51 -13.98
CA ARG A 231 -14.45 -0.82 -14.58
C ARG A 231 -14.07 -0.70 -16.06
N ILE A 232 -12.82 -1.01 -16.36
CA ILE A 232 -12.30 -1.05 -17.74
C ILE A 232 -12.72 -2.38 -18.34
N HIS A 233 -13.36 -2.41 -19.50
CA HIS A 233 -13.76 -3.69 -20.07
C HIS A 233 -12.51 -4.46 -20.55
N MET A 234 -12.49 -5.80 -20.46
CA MET A 234 -11.31 -6.59 -20.87
C MET A 234 -10.88 -6.34 -22.33
N THR A 235 -11.83 -5.94 -23.17
CA THR A 235 -11.62 -5.60 -24.59
C THR A 235 -10.97 -4.23 -24.81
N GLU A 236 -10.99 -3.35 -23.80
CA GLU A 236 -10.43 -2.00 -23.85
C GLU A 236 -9.03 -1.92 -23.24
N ALA A 237 -8.58 -2.97 -22.57
CA ALA A 237 -7.25 -3.03 -21.99
C ALA A 237 -6.19 -3.19 -23.08
N ASP A 238 -5.01 -2.61 -22.84
CA ASP A 238 -3.87 -2.75 -23.75
C ASP A 238 -3.45 -4.23 -23.86
N LYS A 239 -3.03 -4.65 -25.05
CA LYS A 239 -2.54 -6.00 -25.33
C LYS A 239 -1.27 -6.32 -24.55
N ASP A 240 -0.54 -5.30 -24.14
CA ASP A 240 0.68 -5.44 -23.34
C ASP A 240 0.39 -5.75 -21.86
N VAL A 241 -0.88 -5.71 -21.42
CA VAL A 241 -1.26 -6.04 -20.05
C VAL A 241 -1.37 -7.55 -19.87
N HIS A 242 -0.64 -8.08 -18.89
CA HIS A 242 -0.62 -9.52 -18.60
C HIS A 242 -1.96 -10.01 -18.03
N PRO A 243 -2.46 -11.21 -18.41
CA PRO A 243 -3.77 -11.71 -17.97
C PRO A 243 -4.00 -11.74 -16.45
N ALA A 244 -2.96 -12.05 -15.68
CA ALA A 244 -3.05 -12.01 -14.21
C ALA A 244 -3.29 -10.59 -13.67
N VAL A 245 -2.70 -9.58 -14.31
CA VAL A 245 -2.87 -8.16 -13.96
C VAL A 245 -4.25 -7.68 -14.42
N LEU A 246 -4.71 -8.12 -15.60
CA LEU A 246 -6.06 -7.85 -16.09
C LEU A 246 -7.12 -8.30 -15.07
N ALA A 247 -7.02 -9.56 -14.62
CA ALA A 247 -7.93 -10.13 -13.63
C ALA A 247 -7.87 -9.37 -12.29
N LEU A 248 -6.67 -9.01 -11.83
CA LEU A 248 -6.49 -8.22 -10.63
C LEU A 248 -7.16 -6.84 -10.73
N GLY A 249 -6.96 -6.12 -11.84
CA GLY A 249 -7.60 -4.81 -12.06
C GLY A 249 -9.13 -4.89 -12.04
N GLN A 250 -9.70 -5.97 -12.58
CA GLN A 250 -11.15 -6.21 -12.47
C GLN A 250 -11.58 -6.39 -11.02
N GLN A 251 -10.88 -7.23 -10.25
CA GLN A 251 -11.18 -7.45 -8.83
C GLN A 251 -11.08 -6.16 -8.00
N MET A 252 -10.07 -5.33 -8.27
CA MET A 252 -9.90 -4.03 -7.61
C MET A 252 -11.02 -3.05 -7.96
N SER A 253 -11.37 -2.92 -9.25
CA SER A 253 -12.42 -2.00 -9.72
C SER A 253 -13.84 -2.42 -9.31
N ALA A 254 -14.03 -3.73 -9.08
CA ALA A 254 -15.29 -4.29 -8.59
C ALA A 254 -15.37 -4.32 -7.04
N PHE A 255 -14.37 -3.80 -6.33
CA PHE A 255 -14.31 -3.82 -4.86
C PHE A 255 -14.42 -5.25 -4.27
N ALA A 256 -13.94 -6.25 -5.02
CA ALA A 256 -13.85 -7.63 -4.53
C ALA A 256 -12.66 -7.81 -3.57
N ILE A 257 -11.61 -7.00 -3.75
CA ILE A 257 -10.46 -6.90 -2.84
C ILE A 257 -10.32 -5.46 -2.34
N ASN A 258 -10.86 -5.19 -1.15
CA ASN A 258 -10.94 -3.82 -0.62
C ASN A 258 -9.75 -3.44 0.26
N ASP A 259 -9.28 -4.39 1.06
CA ASP A 259 -8.18 -4.25 2.00
C ASP A 259 -6.85 -3.91 1.29
N SER A 260 -6.13 -2.92 1.80
CA SER A 260 -4.87 -2.44 1.17
C SER A 260 -3.78 -3.51 1.17
N THR A 261 -3.63 -4.28 2.24
CA THR A 261 -2.63 -5.34 2.36
C THR A 261 -2.91 -6.50 1.39
N THR A 262 -4.17 -6.89 1.25
CA THR A 262 -4.62 -7.92 0.29
C THR A 262 -4.39 -7.46 -1.15
N ARG A 263 -4.69 -6.17 -1.45
CA ARG A 263 -4.40 -5.57 -2.76
C ARG A 263 -2.91 -5.56 -3.05
N LEU A 264 -2.08 -5.22 -2.07
CA LEU A 264 -0.62 -5.26 -2.17
C LEU A 264 -0.13 -6.68 -2.49
N GLU A 265 -0.52 -7.68 -1.70
CA GLU A 265 -0.08 -9.06 -1.87
C GLU A 265 -0.49 -9.59 -3.25
N ALA A 266 -1.75 -9.38 -3.65
CA ALA A 266 -2.24 -9.79 -4.96
C ALA A 266 -1.49 -9.10 -6.12
N THR A 267 -1.09 -7.83 -5.94
CA THR A 267 -0.27 -7.10 -6.92
C THR A 267 1.12 -7.72 -7.06
N LEU A 268 1.78 -8.04 -5.94
CA LEU A 268 3.10 -8.69 -5.96
C LEU A 268 3.04 -10.08 -6.61
N LEU A 269 2.03 -10.88 -6.29
CA LEU A 269 1.81 -12.19 -6.90
C LEU A 269 1.49 -12.08 -8.41
N ALA A 270 0.77 -11.05 -8.83
CA ALA A 270 0.53 -10.77 -10.24
C ALA A 270 1.83 -10.37 -10.96
N PHE A 271 2.65 -9.50 -10.36
CA PHE A 271 3.95 -9.12 -10.91
C PHE A 271 4.93 -10.28 -10.98
N LYS A 272 4.90 -11.22 -10.03
CA LYS A 272 5.67 -12.46 -10.11
C LYS A 272 5.35 -13.23 -11.40
N LYS A 273 4.06 -13.39 -11.74
CA LYS A 273 3.64 -14.02 -13.00
C LYS A 273 4.09 -13.24 -14.25
N VAL A 274 4.15 -11.91 -14.16
CA VAL A 274 4.68 -11.04 -15.24
C VAL A 274 6.19 -11.26 -15.41
N ILE A 275 6.94 -11.34 -14.32
CA ILE A 275 8.39 -11.62 -14.33
C ILE A 275 8.66 -12.99 -14.94
N ASP A 276 7.93 -14.02 -14.51
CA ASP A 276 8.13 -15.39 -14.97
C ASP A 276 7.87 -15.52 -16.49
N SER A 277 6.83 -14.86 -17.01
CA SER A 277 6.43 -14.90 -18.43
C SER A 277 7.25 -13.99 -19.36
N TYR A 278 8.01 -13.03 -18.82
CA TYR A 278 8.79 -12.10 -19.63
C TYR A 278 9.92 -12.78 -20.39
N THR A 279 10.30 -12.28 -21.57
CA THR A 279 11.51 -12.72 -22.28
C THR A 279 12.20 -11.48 -22.84
N THR A 280 13.51 -11.36 -22.63
CA THR A 280 14.25 -10.19 -23.11
C THR A 280 14.30 -10.18 -24.64
N PRO A 281 13.83 -9.10 -25.30
CA PRO A 281 13.96 -8.97 -26.75
C PRO A 281 15.44 -8.88 -27.17
N PRO A 282 15.80 -9.39 -28.37
CA PRO A 282 17.18 -9.36 -28.84
C PRO A 282 17.72 -7.91 -28.89
N GLY A 283 18.95 -7.72 -28.43
CA GLY A 283 19.61 -6.41 -28.40
C GLY A 283 19.30 -5.55 -27.18
N ASN A 284 18.46 -6.02 -26.25
CA ASN A 284 18.21 -5.39 -24.96
C ASN A 284 18.78 -6.19 -23.79
N THR A 285 18.86 -5.55 -22.63
CA THR A 285 19.13 -6.21 -21.35
C THR A 285 17.85 -6.26 -20.53
N PHE A 286 17.70 -7.29 -19.69
CA PHE A 286 16.54 -7.47 -18.82
C PHE A 286 16.20 -6.18 -18.04
N SER A 287 17.18 -5.63 -17.32
CA SER A 287 16.98 -4.48 -16.42
C SER A 287 16.55 -3.21 -17.14
N ARG A 288 17.04 -2.98 -18.37
CA ARG A 288 16.72 -1.78 -19.15
C ARG A 288 15.34 -1.84 -19.79
N HIS A 289 14.93 -3.01 -20.27
CA HIS A 289 13.68 -3.16 -21.01
C HIS A 289 12.49 -3.47 -20.10
N PHE A 290 12.67 -4.33 -19.09
CA PHE A 290 11.58 -4.83 -18.26
C PHE A 290 10.78 -3.72 -17.58
N THR A 291 11.46 -2.74 -16.95
CA THR A 291 10.75 -1.69 -16.20
C THR A 291 9.88 -0.81 -17.11
N SER A 292 10.42 -0.30 -18.21
CA SER A 292 9.72 0.68 -19.05
C SER A 292 8.65 0.04 -19.93
N HIS A 293 8.92 -1.12 -20.52
CA HIS A 293 8.06 -1.71 -21.55
C HIS A 293 7.16 -2.83 -21.02
N VAL A 294 7.46 -3.41 -19.86
CA VAL A 294 6.67 -4.53 -19.33
C VAL A 294 5.96 -4.13 -18.05
N LEU A 295 6.71 -3.67 -17.05
CA LEU A 295 6.16 -3.40 -15.71
C LEU A 295 5.30 -2.12 -15.67
N ASN A 296 5.73 -1.02 -16.30
CA ASN A 296 4.99 0.24 -16.29
C ASN A 296 3.58 0.13 -16.88
N PRO A 297 3.35 -0.50 -18.05
CA PRO A 297 2.00 -0.73 -18.57
C PRO A 297 1.08 -1.48 -17.58
N GLN A 298 1.61 -2.44 -16.82
CA GLN A 298 0.84 -3.14 -15.78
C GLN A 298 0.38 -2.18 -14.68
N ILE A 299 1.30 -1.34 -14.21
CA ILE A 299 1.05 -0.37 -13.13
C ILE A 299 0.03 0.68 -13.58
N GLU A 300 0.16 1.16 -14.81
CA GLU A 300 -0.74 2.15 -15.42
C GLU A 300 -2.15 1.58 -15.54
N TYR A 301 -2.29 0.34 -16.01
CA TYR A 301 -3.59 -0.34 -16.06
C TYR A 301 -4.22 -0.49 -14.67
N LEU A 302 -3.48 -0.99 -13.67
CA LEU A 302 -4.00 -1.13 -12.31
C LEU A 302 -4.46 0.22 -11.73
N SER A 303 -3.65 1.27 -11.95
CA SER A 303 -3.97 2.64 -11.50
C SER A 303 -5.21 3.20 -12.19
N ALA A 304 -5.43 2.86 -13.45
CA ALA A 304 -6.61 3.27 -14.22
C ALA A 304 -7.88 2.53 -13.75
N CYS A 305 -7.76 1.27 -13.34
CA CYS A 305 -8.88 0.51 -12.75
C CYS A 305 -9.30 1.08 -11.39
N ARG A 306 -8.33 1.28 -10.50
CA ARG A 306 -8.53 1.89 -9.18
C ARG A 306 -7.20 2.45 -8.68
N PRO A 307 -7.15 3.69 -8.14
CA PRO A 307 -5.94 4.27 -7.58
C PRO A 307 -5.21 3.31 -6.66
N MET A 308 -3.89 3.18 -6.82
CA MET A 308 -3.09 2.31 -5.95
C MET A 308 -3.11 2.83 -4.52
N CYS A 309 -3.26 1.92 -3.54
CA CYS A 309 -3.02 2.28 -2.14
C CYS A 309 -1.53 2.61 -1.94
N PHE A 310 -1.21 3.28 -0.82
CA PHE A 310 0.14 3.75 -0.55
C PHE A 310 1.16 2.60 -0.50
N SER A 311 0.79 1.47 0.11
CA SER A 311 1.67 0.29 0.17
C SER A 311 1.92 -0.37 -1.18
N MET A 312 0.93 -0.44 -2.07
CA MET A 312 1.16 -0.86 -3.47
C MET A 312 2.18 0.07 -4.15
N GLY A 313 2.04 1.39 -3.98
CA GLY A 313 3.00 2.35 -4.52
C GLY A 313 4.42 2.17 -3.97
N ASN A 314 4.55 1.95 -2.67
CA ASN A 314 5.83 1.68 -2.01
C ASN A 314 6.46 0.37 -2.51
N ALA A 315 5.67 -0.69 -2.66
CA ALA A 315 6.13 -1.97 -3.17
C ALA A 315 6.54 -1.90 -4.66
N VAL A 316 5.81 -1.13 -5.48
CA VAL A 316 6.21 -0.85 -6.87
C VAL A 316 7.56 -0.13 -6.92
N ARG A 317 7.77 0.89 -6.06
CA ARG A 317 9.06 1.60 -5.97
C ARG A 317 10.19 0.64 -5.57
N TRP A 318 9.94 -0.20 -4.57
CA TRP A 318 10.89 -1.23 -4.15
C TRP A 318 11.21 -2.23 -5.26
N LEU A 319 10.21 -2.75 -5.97
CA LEU A 319 10.42 -3.72 -7.05
C LEU A 319 11.22 -3.12 -8.21
N LYS A 320 10.91 -1.88 -8.60
CA LYS A 320 11.69 -1.14 -9.61
C LYS A 320 13.16 -1.00 -9.19
N LEU A 321 13.41 -0.74 -7.91
CA LEU A 321 14.77 -0.68 -7.37
C LEU A 321 15.46 -2.05 -7.44
N GLN A 322 14.76 -3.16 -7.13
CA GLN A 322 15.34 -4.51 -7.27
C GLN A 322 15.71 -4.82 -8.70
N VAL A 323 14.84 -4.50 -9.67
CA VAL A 323 15.14 -4.67 -11.11
C VAL A 323 16.38 -3.88 -11.52
N SER A 324 16.56 -2.66 -11.01
CA SER A 324 17.73 -1.82 -11.33
C SER A 324 19.05 -2.34 -10.77
N LYS A 325 19.01 -3.21 -9.75
CA LYS A 325 20.18 -3.81 -9.11
C LYS A 325 20.64 -5.11 -9.77
N ILE A 326 19.88 -5.64 -10.72
CA ILE A 326 20.24 -6.85 -11.45
C ILE A 326 21.45 -6.59 -12.32
N ASP A 327 22.44 -7.47 -12.22
CA ASP A 327 23.63 -7.43 -13.05
C ASP A 327 23.26 -7.64 -14.53
N ILE A 328 23.89 -6.88 -15.41
CA ILE A 328 23.67 -6.94 -16.86
C ILE A 328 24.15 -8.29 -17.42
N ASP A 329 25.17 -8.89 -16.79
CA ASP A 329 25.76 -10.14 -17.24
C ASP A 329 25.01 -11.38 -16.70
N LEU A 330 24.03 -11.18 -15.81
CA LEU A 330 23.24 -12.27 -15.25
C LEU A 330 22.24 -12.82 -16.29
N PRO A 331 22.18 -14.15 -16.50
CA PRO A 331 21.18 -14.74 -17.39
C PRO A 331 19.75 -14.44 -16.94
N ASP A 332 18.84 -14.24 -17.90
CA ASP A 332 17.42 -13.95 -17.65
C ASP A 332 16.75 -14.94 -16.70
N ILE A 333 17.10 -16.23 -16.79
CA ILE A 333 16.52 -17.28 -15.95
C ILE A 333 16.86 -17.04 -14.47
N ASP A 334 18.14 -16.71 -14.20
CA ASP A 334 18.61 -16.46 -12.85
C ASP A 334 18.11 -15.11 -12.32
N ALA A 335 18.05 -14.09 -13.20
CA ALA A 335 17.46 -12.79 -12.88
C ALA A 335 15.99 -12.90 -12.45
N LYS A 336 15.18 -13.68 -13.19
CA LYS A 336 13.78 -13.95 -12.84
C LYS A 336 13.67 -14.68 -11.51
N LYS A 337 14.47 -15.73 -11.30
CA LYS A 337 14.47 -16.50 -10.05
C LYS A 337 14.81 -15.60 -8.85
N LEU A 338 15.86 -14.79 -8.97
CA LEU A 338 16.26 -13.83 -7.95
C LEU A 338 15.15 -12.83 -7.61
N LEU A 339 14.48 -12.27 -8.63
CA LEU A 339 13.36 -11.35 -8.42
C LEU A 339 12.16 -12.04 -7.77
N SER A 340 11.80 -13.24 -8.24
CA SER A 340 10.69 -14.03 -7.70
C SER A 340 10.93 -14.39 -6.23
N GLU A 341 12.15 -14.80 -5.87
CA GLU A 341 12.56 -15.01 -4.48
C GLU A 341 12.54 -13.72 -3.65
N SER A 342 12.98 -12.60 -4.24
CA SER A 342 12.92 -11.29 -3.58
C SER A 342 11.48 -10.87 -3.26
N VAL A 343 10.54 -11.12 -4.17
CA VAL A 343 9.10 -10.86 -3.97
C VAL A 343 8.53 -11.75 -2.87
N ASP A 344 8.86 -13.05 -2.86
CA ASP A 344 8.40 -13.98 -1.83
C ASP A 344 8.92 -13.57 -0.44
N ASN A 345 10.20 -13.18 -0.33
CA ASN A 345 10.78 -12.68 0.90
C ASN A 345 10.10 -11.38 1.36
N PHE A 346 9.80 -10.46 0.42
CA PHE A 346 9.09 -9.23 0.74
C PHE A 346 7.70 -9.50 1.32
N ILE A 347 6.90 -10.38 0.69
CA ILE A 347 5.58 -10.76 1.20
C ILE A 347 5.72 -11.34 2.61
N ARG A 348 6.63 -12.30 2.79
CA ARG A 348 6.84 -12.95 4.09
C ARG A 348 7.23 -11.94 5.18
N GLU A 349 8.18 -11.05 4.92
CA GLU A 349 8.78 -10.19 5.95
C GLU A 349 8.01 -8.90 6.19
N ARG A 350 7.52 -8.26 5.12
CA ARG A 350 6.86 -6.94 5.20
C ARG A 350 5.34 -7.03 5.32
N ILE A 351 4.76 -8.20 5.06
CA ILE A 351 3.32 -8.43 5.20
C ILE A 351 3.08 -9.46 6.31
N THR A 352 3.43 -10.73 6.09
CA THR A 352 3.01 -11.83 6.98
C THR A 352 3.63 -11.74 8.39
N LEU A 353 4.94 -11.54 8.48
CA LEU A 353 5.62 -11.43 9.78
C LEU A 353 5.29 -10.11 10.48
N ALA A 354 5.14 -9.03 9.72
CA ALA A 354 4.75 -7.73 10.28
C ALA A 354 3.36 -7.81 10.94
N ASP A 355 2.40 -8.38 10.23
CA ASP A 355 1.04 -8.67 10.73
C ASP A 355 1.08 -9.47 12.04
N PHE A 356 1.80 -10.59 12.06
CA PHE A 356 1.92 -11.43 13.25
C PHE A 356 2.44 -10.65 14.47
N VAL A 357 3.49 -9.84 14.30
CA VAL A 357 4.08 -9.06 15.39
C VAL A 357 3.12 -7.97 15.87
N ILE A 358 2.42 -7.29 14.97
CA ILE A 358 1.45 -6.24 15.30
C ILE A 358 0.27 -6.84 16.07
N VAL A 359 -0.31 -7.93 15.54
CA VAL A 359 -1.43 -8.66 16.17
C VAL A 359 -1.08 -9.09 17.57
N LYS A 360 0.09 -9.72 17.76
CA LYS A 360 0.55 -10.15 19.08
C LYS A 360 0.76 -8.97 20.02
N THR A 361 1.43 -7.91 19.56
CA THR A 361 1.70 -6.71 20.38
C THR A 361 0.40 -6.01 20.79
N ALA A 362 -0.57 -5.93 19.87
CA ALA A 362 -1.88 -5.35 20.14
C ALA A 362 -2.69 -6.21 21.12
N ALA A 363 -2.72 -7.54 20.92
CA ALA A 363 -3.41 -8.48 21.80
C ALA A 363 -2.84 -8.46 23.23
N ASP A 364 -1.51 -8.52 23.35
CA ASP A 364 -0.82 -8.46 24.64
C ASP A 364 -1.09 -7.15 25.39
N SER A 365 -1.34 -6.06 24.64
CA SER A 365 -1.64 -4.77 25.23
C SER A 365 -3.04 -4.70 25.83
N ILE A 366 -3.97 -5.63 25.52
CA ILE A 366 -5.34 -5.66 26.04
C ILE A 366 -5.34 -6.20 27.47
N GLU A 367 -6.02 -5.48 28.36
CA GLU A 367 -6.11 -5.81 29.78
C GLU A 367 -7.47 -6.43 30.12
N ASP A 368 -7.51 -7.17 31.22
CA ASP A 368 -8.74 -7.78 31.72
C ASP A 368 -9.71 -6.70 32.24
N GLY A 369 -10.98 -6.83 31.90
CA GLY A 369 -12.06 -5.91 32.29
C GLY A 369 -12.20 -4.68 31.37
N GLU A 370 -11.41 -4.57 30.31
CA GLU A 370 -11.51 -3.44 29.39
C GLU A 370 -12.67 -3.56 28.39
N THR A 371 -13.09 -2.41 27.90
CA THR A 371 -13.98 -2.28 26.74
C THR A 371 -13.22 -1.66 25.57
N VAL A 372 -13.13 -2.39 24.46
CA VAL A 372 -12.42 -1.97 23.25
C VAL A 372 -13.42 -1.55 22.17
N LEU A 373 -13.36 -0.29 21.74
CA LEU A 373 -14.15 0.18 20.61
C LEU A 373 -13.34 0.05 19.30
N THR A 374 -13.97 -0.47 18.25
CA THR A 374 -13.42 -0.51 16.88
C THR A 374 -14.41 0.10 15.90
N TYR A 375 -13.87 0.54 14.75
CA TYR A 375 -14.66 1.06 13.65
C TYR A 375 -14.64 0.12 12.45
N ALA A 376 -15.83 -0.17 11.91
CA ALA A 376 -16.04 -1.04 10.76
C ALA A 376 -15.26 -2.37 10.89
N TYR A 377 -14.90 -2.97 9.77
CA TYR A 377 -14.00 -4.10 9.71
C TYR A 377 -12.58 -3.67 9.31
N HIS A 378 -11.59 -4.14 10.07
CA HIS A 378 -10.18 -4.13 9.68
C HIS A 378 -9.50 -5.46 10.08
N PRO A 379 -8.73 -6.11 9.20
CA PRO A 379 -8.18 -7.44 9.45
C PRO A 379 -7.20 -7.49 10.64
N LEU A 380 -6.30 -6.51 10.78
CA LEU A 380 -5.40 -6.42 11.95
C LEU A 380 -6.16 -6.36 13.28
N VAL A 381 -7.25 -5.59 13.32
CA VAL A 381 -8.03 -5.38 14.54
C VAL A 381 -8.77 -6.67 14.90
N GLU A 382 -9.43 -7.32 13.94
CA GLU A 382 -10.07 -8.61 14.18
C GLU A 382 -9.08 -9.64 14.71
N ARG A 383 -7.92 -9.78 14.04
CA ARG A 383 -6.90 -10.75 14.44
C ARG A 383 -6.37 -10.46 15.84
N ALA A 384 -6.15 -9.19 16.19
CA ALA A 384 -5.72 -8.78 17.53
C ALA A 384 -6.75 -9.12 18.61
N LEU A 385 -8.04 -8.80 18.39
CA LEU A 385 -9.11 -9.12 19.33
C LEU A 385 -9.28 -10.64 19.49
N ARG A 386 -9.23 -11.38 18.38
CA ARG A 386 -9.31 -12.85 18.41
C ARG A 386 -8.12 -13.47 19.15
N GLN A 387 -6.91 -12.95 18.92
CA GLN A 387 -5.71 -13.41 19.61
C GLN A 387 -5.79 -13.12 21.11
N ALA A 388 -6.20 -11.91 21.52
CA ALA A 388 -6.37 -11.56 22.92
C ALA A 388 -7.37 -12.51 23.62
N ARG A 389 -8.48 -12.84 22.96
CA ARG A 389 -9.45 -13.79 23.49
C ARG A 389 -8.87 -15.21 23.59
N ALA A 390 -8.11 -15.66 22.58
CA ALA A 390 -7.42 -16.94 22.60
C ALA A 390 -6.35 -17.04 23.70
N ASP A 391 -5.74 -15.91 24.06
CA ASP A 391 -4.78 -15.78 25.17
C ASP A 391 -5.48 -15.73 26.55
N GLY A 392 -6.80 -15.88 26.59
CA GLY A 392 -7.58 -15.97 27.82
C GLY A 392 -8.00 -14.62 28.42
N LYS A 393 -7.81 -13.51 27.69
CA LYS A 393 -8.21 -12.18 28.16
C LYS A 393 -9.74 -12.05 28.25
N ARG A 394 -10.20 -11.35 29.28
CA ARG A 394 -11.63 -11.04 29.48
C ARG A 394 -11.86 -9.56 29.22
N PHE A 395 -12.55 -9.24 28.13
CA PHE A 395 -12.84 -7.87 27.72
C PHE A 395 -14.15 -7.85 26.93
N SER A 396 -14.70 -6.68 26.69
CA SER A 396 -15.87 -6.49 25.81
C SER A 396 -15.51 -5.64 24.60
N VAL A 397 -16.29 -5.74 23.53
CA VAL A 397 -16.05 -5.01 22.28
C VAL A 397 -17.26 -4.19 21.87
N VAL A 398 -17.03 -2.95 21.47
CA VAL A 398 -18.02 -2.12 20.78
C VAL A 398 -17.60 -2.01 19.32
N VAL A 399 -18.47 -2.43 18.40
CA VAL A 399 -18.25 -2.29 16.96
C VAL A 399 -19.17 -1.19 16.44
N VAL A 400 -18.59 -0.04 16.10
CA VAL A 400 -19.29 1.05 15.40
C VAL A 400 -19.10 0.85 13.90
N ASP A 401 -20.15 0.94 13.10
CA ASP A 401 -20.10 0.61 11.68
C ASP A 401 -20.40 1.82 10.78
N ASP A 402 -20.07 1.64 9.50
CA ASP A 402 -20.46 2.53 8.42
C ASP A 402 -21.84 2.09 7.87
N PRO A 403 -22.86 2.96 7.86
CA PRO A 403 -24.20 2.60 7.39
C PRO A 403 -24.24 2.18 5.92
N PHE A 404 -23.25 2.57 5.11
CA PHE A 404 -23.20 2.23 3.68
C PHE A 404 -22.62 0.83 3.44
N GLU A 405 -21.51 0.49 4.10
CA GLU A 405 -20.80 -0.78 3.85
C GLU A 405 -21.16 -1.90 4.84
N ASN A 406 -21.57 -1.56 6.07
CA ASN A 406 -21.96 -2.50 7.13
C ASN A 406 -20.97 -3.68 7.34
N THR A 407 -19.67 -3.42 7.21
CA THR A 407 -18.63 -4.46 7.30
C THR A 407 -18.37 -4.89 8.74
N GLY A 408 -18.60 -3.99 9.70
CA GLY A 408 -18.56 -4.27 11.14
C GLY A 408 -19.62 -5.27 11.60
N ARG A 409 -20.76 -5.38 10.89
CA ARG A 409 -21.80 -6.36 11.24
C ARG A 409 -21.29 -7.81 11.26
N ASP A 410 -20.51 -8.19 10.26
CA ASP A 410 -19.96 -9.54 10.17
C ASP A 410 -18.74 -9.73 11.07
N LEU A 411 -18.00 -8.66 11.37
CA LEU A 411 -17.01 -8.66 12.46
C LEU A 411 -17.68 -8.95 13.81
N ALA A 412 -18.76 -8.25 14.15
CA ALA A 412 -19.44 -8.39 15.43
C ALA A 412 -19.97 -9.82 15.65
N LYS A 413 -20.53 -10.45 14.62
CA LYS A 413 -20.95 -11.86 14.68
C LYS A 413 -19.77 -12.80 14.96
N ARG A 414 -18.68 -12.65 14.20
CA ARG A 414 -17.48 -13.50 14.34
C ARG A 414 -16.85 -13.34 15.72
N LEU A 415 -16.79 -12.12 16.25
CA LEU A 415 -16.26 -11.84 17.58
C LEU A 415 -17.13 -12.44 18.68
N ARG A 416 -18.46 -12.27 18.60
CA ARG A 416 -19.41 -12.84 19.57
C ARG A 416 -19.31 -14.37 19.64
N ASP A 417 -19.10 -15.00 18.49
CA ASP A 417 -19.03 -16.46 18.38
C ASP A 417 -17.67 -17.02 18.84
N LEU A 418 -16.71 -16.17 19.26
CA LEU A 418 -15.44 -16.61 19.82
C LEU A 418 -15.65 -17.32 21.17
N PRO A 419 -15.04 -18.51 21.38
CA PRO A 419 -15.13 -19.19 22.65
C PRO A 419 -14.25 -18.51 23.71
N GLY A 420 -14.60 -18.73 24.98
CA GLY A 420 -13.72 -18.45 26.11
C GLY A 420 -14.23 -19.05 27.41
N SER A 421 -13.46 -18.89 28.48
CA SER A 421 -13.71 -19.55 29.77
C SER A 421 -15.04 -19.16 30.43
N ASP A 422 -15.55 -17.98 30.12
CA ASP A 422 -16.79 -17.39 30.65
C ASP A 422 -17.93 -17.33 29.61
N GLY A 423 -17.74 -17.93 28.44
CA GLY A 423 -18.74 -17.94 27.36
C GLY A 423 -18.27 -17.25 26.08
N GLY A 424 -19.22 -16.72 25.30
CA GLY A 424 -18.93 -15.91 24.12
C GLY A 424 -18.39 -14.53 24.49
N LEU A 425 -17.69 -13.86 23.57
CA LEU A 425 -17.24 -12.48 23.80
C LEU A 425 -18.46 -11.54 23.83
N GLU A 426 -18.49 -10.64 24.81
CA GLU A 426 -19.51 -9.59 24.84
C GLU A 426 -19.24 -8.57 23.74
N VAL A 427 -20.21 -8.40 22.83
CA VAL A 427 -20.09 -7.51 21.68
C VAL A 427 -21.35 -6.64 21.55
N ALA A 428 -21.16 -5.33 21.63
CA ALA A 428 -22.16 -4.34 21.24
C ALA A 428 -21.93 -3.93 19.77
N TYR A 429 -23.00 -3.84 18.99
CA TYR A 429 -22.95 -3.42 17.58
C TYR A 429 -23.79 -2.16 17.38
N CYS A 430 -23.16 -1.14 16.81
CA CYS A 430 -23.76 0.15 16.49
C CYS A 430 -23.72 0.31 14.96
N PRO A 431 -24.86 0.37 14.26
CA PRO A 431 -24.89 0.42 12.79
C PRO A 431 -24.42 1.75 12.19
N ASP A 432 -24.31 2.80 12.99
CA ASP A 432 -23.89 4.13 12.56
C ASP A 432 -23.15 4.86 13.70
N LEU A 433 -22.70 6.09 13.40
CA LEU A 433 -21.95 6.94 14.33
C LEU A 433 -22.83 7.64 15.39
N SER A 434 -24.17 7.50 15.35
CA SER A 434 -25.07 8.33 16.17
C SER A 434 -24.92 8.08 17.68
N ALA A 435 -24.79 6.81 18.08
CA ALA A 435 -24.62 6.39 19.47
C ALA A 435 -23.16 6.33 19.93
N MET A 436 -22.21 6.73 19.07
CA MET A 436 -20.77 6.61 19.34
C MET A 436 -20.36 7.29 20.65
N ARG A 437 -20.89 8.49 20.94
CA ARG A 437 -20.49 9.26 22.14
C ARG A 437 -20.91 8.58 23.44
N ASP A 438 -22.03 7.87 23.46
CA ASP A 438 -22.49 7.16 24.66
C ASP A 438 -21.64 5.93 24.91
N HIS A 439 -21.34 5.16 23.87
CA HIS A 439 -20.45 4.01 23.98
C HIS A 439 -19.00 4.39 24.32
N LEU A 440 -18.52 5.54 23.86
CA LEU A 440 -17.18 6.03 24.22
C LEU A 440 -17.03 6.29 25.73
N ARG A 441 -18.11 6.63 26.46
CA ARG A 441 -18.04 6.86 27.92
C ARG A 441 -17.66 5.60 28.70
N GLU A 442 -18.03 4.44 28.16
CA GLU A 442 -17.79 3.13 28.75
C GLU A 442 -16.56 2.45 28.13
N THR A 443 -15.95 3.07 27.12
CA THR A 443 -14.82 2.51 26.37
C THR A 443 -13.49 2.83 27.06
N SER A 444 -12.65 1.82 27.25
CA SER A 444 -11.30 1.97 27.79
C SER A 444 -10.29 2.42 26.72
N ARG A 445 -10.44 1.91 25.49
CA ARG A 445 -9.59 2.26 24.34
C ARG A 445 -10.34 2.17 23.02
N VAL A 446 -9.91 2.96 22.05
CA VAL A 446 -10.24 2.78 20.64
C VAL A 446 -9.09 2.04 19.95
N LEU A 447 -9.40 0.99 19.19
CA LEU A 447 -8.46 0.22 18.38
C LEU A 447 -8.90 0.28 16.92
N VAL A 448 -8.06 0.86 16.05
CA VAL A 448 -8.36 1.08 14.63
C VAL A 448 -7.18 0.65 13.76
N GLY A 449 -7.46 0.22 12.54
CA GLY A 449 -6.42 -0.04 11.54
C GLY A 449 -6.20 1.16 10.64
N ALA A 450 -4.94 1.46 10.35
CA ALA A 450 -4.54 2.53 9.46
C ALA A 450 -4.20 1.98 8.07
N GLU A 451 -4.79 2.57 7.04
CA GLU A 451 -4.50 2.29 5.63
C GLU A 451 -3.18 2.93 5.19
N ALA A 452 -2.81 4.05 5.82
CA ALA A 452 -1.47 4.64 5.71
C ALA A 452 -1.14 5.57 6.89
N MET A 453 0.15 5.80 7.11
CA MET A 453 0.65 6.84 8.02
C MET A 453 1.50 7.85 7.23
N PHE A 454 1.13 9.12 7.31
CA PHE A 454 1.84 10.23 6.69
C PHE A 454 3.04 10.68 7.54
N SER A 455 4.00 11.37 6.90
CA SER A 455 5.22 11.83 7.58
C SER A 455 4.98 12.89 8.65
N ASN A 456 3.86 13.61 8.62
CA ASN A 456 3.43 14.48 9.72
C ASN A 456 2.75 13.71 10.87
N GLY A 457 2.70 12.38 10.83
CA GLY A 457 2.04 11.53 11.83
C GLY A 457 0.52 11.41 11.67
N ALA A 458 -0.07 12.03 10.64
CA ALA A 458 -1.49 11.86 10.36
C ALA A 458 -1.76 10.42 9.86
N MET A 459 -2.88 9.86 10.30
CA MET A 459 -3.36 8.54 9.89
C MET A 459 -4.38 8.69 8.77
N TYR A 460 -4.18 7.94 7.69
CA TYR A 460 -5.16 7.71 6.65
C TYR A 460 -5.91 6.42 6.96
N ALA A 461 -7.23 6.49 7.07
CA ALA A 461 -8.07 5.34 7.38
C ALA A 461 -9.44 5.50 6.71
N ARG A 462 -10.31 4.51 6.90
CA ARG A 462 -11.69 4.55 6.39
C ARG A 462 -12.43 5.80 6.89
N ALA A 463 -13.24 6.41 6.03
CA ALA A 463 -14.05 7.58 6.37
C ALA A 463 -14.93 7.31 7.59
N GLY A 464 -14.87 8.18 8.61
CA GLY A 464 -15.51 8.00 9.92
C GLY A 464 -14.53 7.68 11.05
N THR A 465 -13.30 7.24 10.72
CA THR A 465 -12.24 6.99 11.71
C THR A 465 -11.82 8.29 12.41
N SER A 466 -11.75 9.40 11.66
CA SER A 466 -11.41 10.71 12.23
C SER A 466 -12.47 11.22 13.21
N ASP A 467 -13.75 10.98 12.93
CA ASP A 467 -14.85 11.36 13.83
C ASP A 467 -14.77 10.60 15.16
N ILE A 468 -14.47 9.29 15.09
CA ILE A 468 -14.24 8.46 16.29
C ILE A 468 -13.02 8.94 17.07
N ALA A 469 -11.90 9.20 16.39
CA ALA A 469 -10.68 9.64 17.06
C ALA A 469 -10.85 11.00 17.76
N ILE A 470 -11.55 11.95 17.12
CA ILE A 470 -11.86 13.25 17.72
C ILE A 470 -12.77 13.07 18.94
N ALA A 471 -13.85 12.31 18.81
CA ALA A 471 -14.78 12.10 19.91
C ALA A 471 -14.15 11.33 21.08
N ALA A 472 -13.25 10.37 20.80
CA ALA A 472 -12.50 9.65 21.81
C ALA A 472 -11.55 10.59 22.56
N ALA A 473 -10.83 11.45 21.84
CA ALA A 473 -9.93 12.43 22.45
C ALA A 473 -10.67 13.45 23.34
N ASP A 474 -11.86 13.91 22.93
CA ASP A 474 -12.72 14.78 23.75
C ASP A 474 -13.08 14.14 25.11
N GLN A 475 -13.15 12.80 25.16
CA GLN A 475 -13.49 12.03 26.36
C GLN A 475 -12.26 11.46 27.09
N GLY A 476 -11.05 11.78 26.63
CA GLY A 476 -9.80 11.24 27.20
C GLY A 476 -9.58 9.76 26.93
N VAL A 477 -10.30 9.15 25.97
CA VAL A 477 -10.13 7.76 25.57
C VAL A 477 -8.95 7.66 24.61
N ARG A 478 -8.04 6.72 24.88
CA ARG A 478 -6.84 6.49 24.06
C ARG A 478 -7.22 5.90 22.69
N VAL A 479 -6.58 6.39 21.64
CA VAL A 479 -6.71 5.87 20.27
C VAL A 479 -5.43 5.14 19.88
N VAL A 480 -5.55 3.85 19.59
CA VAL A 480 -4.46 2.96 19.20
C VAL A 480 -4.62 2.61 17.73
N ALA A 481 -3.69 3.07 16.89
CA ALA A 481 -3.66 2.75 15.47
C ALA A 481 -2.77 1.53 15.22
N LEU A 482 -3.25 0.56 14.45
CA LEU A 482 -2.49 -0.60 13.98
C LEU A 482 -2.07 -0.36 12.54
N SER A 483 -0.78 -0.48 12.23
CA SER A 483 -0.28 -0.25 10.87
C SER A 483 1.05 -0.94 10.62
N GLU A 484 1.17 -1.64 9.51
CA GLU A 484 2.42 -2.15 8.98
C GLU A 484 3.30 -1.01 8.45
N THR A 485 4.62 -1.08 8.62
CA THR A 485 5.49 0.00 8.12
C THR A 485 5.49 0.16 6.61
N ILE A 486 5.06 -0.85 5.85
CA ILE A 486 4.91 -0.73 4.39
C ILE A 486 3.82 0.27 3.98
N ASN A 487 2.89 0.57 4.89
CA ASN A 487 1.83 1.57 4.70
C ASN A 487 2.30 3.00 5.03
N PHE A 488 3.56 3.21 5.44
CA PHE A 488 4.07 4.54 5.76
C PHE A 488 4.48 5.29 4.49
N THR A 489 4.27 6.61 4.47
CA THR A 489 4.60 7.44 3.31
C THR A 489 5.32 8.73 3.70
N GLU A 490 6.27 9.16 2.87
CA GLU A 490 6.95 10.45 3.01
C GLU A 490 6.00 11.64 2.77
N ARG A 491 4.86 11.40 2.11
CA ARG A 491 3.85 12.41 1.84
C ARG A 491 3.26 12.97 3.14
N VAL A 492 2.68 14.15 3.01
CA VAL A 492 1.98 14.86 4.09
C VAL A 492 0.55 15.11 3.65
N ALA A 493 -0.42 14.83 4.52
CA ALA A 493 -1.81 15.22 4.33
C ALA A 493 -2.27 16.11 5.47
N MET A 494 -2.99 17.19 5.14
CA MET A 494 -3.53 18.16 6.10
C MET A 494 -5.07 18.08 6.21
N ASP A 495 -5.70 17.50 5.20
CA ASP A 495 -7.14 17.36 5.00
C ASP A 495 -7.45 16.00 4.35
N SER A 496 -8.72 15.63 4.36
CA SER A 496 -9.24 14.39 3.78
C SER A 496 -9.54 14.50 2.27
N LEU A 497 -9.19 15.59 1.58
CA LEU A 497 -9.53 15.82 0.18
C LEU A 497 -8.31 15.69 -0.74
N THR A 498 -7.10 15.86 -0.21
CA THR A 498 -5.86 15.84 -1.00
C THR A 498 -5.58 14.45 -1.57
N TYR A 499 -5.78 13.40 -0.77
CA TYR A 499 -5.63 12.01 -1.17
C TYR A 499 -6.91 11.26 -0.79
N ASN A 500 -7.81 11.01 -1.75
CA ASN A 500 -9.03 10.26 -1.48
C ASN A 500 -9.62 9.62 -2.74
N GLU A 501 -10.53 8.69 -2.51
CA GLU A 501 -11.31 7.98 -3.51
C GLU A 501 -12.80 8.24 -3.26
N ILE A 502 -13.55 8.47 -4.34
CA ILE A 502 -15.01 8.57 -4.30
C ILE A 502 -15.60 7.18 -4.49
N ASP A 503 -16.58 6.85 -3.67
CA ASP A 503 -17.40 5.65 -3.80
C ASP A 503 -18.25 5.71 -5.09
N PRO A 504 -18.04 4.82 -6.07
CA PRO A 504 -18.82 4.84 -7.30
C PRO A 504 -20.30 4.51 -7.09
N GLU A 505 -20.67 3.76 -6.05
CA GLU A 505 -22.07 3.39 -5.77
C GLU A 505 -22.82 4.50 -5.03
N GLN A 506 -22.10 5.34 -4.30
CA GLN A 506 -22.62 6.49 -3.55
C GLN A 506 -22.21 7.83 -4.16
N ASN A 507 -22.13 7.90 -5.48
CA ASN A 507 -21.94 9.13 -6.25
C ASN A 507 -23.24 9.42 -7.00
N THR A 508 -24.03 10.37 -6.50
CA THR A 508 -25.34 10.78 -7.03
C THR A 508 -25.33 12.27 -7.42
N GLU A 509 -26.43 12.78 -7.97
CA GLU A 509 -26.55 14.22 -8.26
C GLU A 509 -26.59 15.07 -6.98
N ASP A 510 -27.09 14.51 -5.87
CA ASP A 510 -27.24 15.21 -4.59
C ASP A 510 -25.94 15.26 -3.77
N GLY A 511 -25.00 14.35 -4.04
CA GLY A 511 -23.74 14.28 -3.32
C GLY A 511 -22.93 13.05 -3.64
N PHE A 512 -21.75 12.97 -3.03
CA PHE A 512 -20.86 11.82 -3.16
C PHE A 512 -20.25 11.44 -1.81
N ARG A 513 -19.90 10.17 -1.66
CA ARG A 513 -19.20 9.64 -0.48
C ARG A 513 -17.70 9.50 -0.74
N LEU A 514 -16.90 9.95 0.21
CA LEU A 514 -15.48 9.66 0.29
C LEU A 514 -15.26 8.32 1.00
N LEU A 515 -14.29 7.52 0.53
CA LEU A 515 -13.99 6.22 1.13
C LEU A 515 -13.09 6.32 2.36
N PHE A 516 -12.26 7.36 2.43
CA PHE A 516 -11.24 7.51 3.47
C PHE A 516 -11.30 8.88 4.13
N ASP A 517 -10.64 9.01 5.28
CA ASP A 517 -10.38 10.29 5.93
C ASP A 517 -8.95 10.36 6.49
N THR A 518 -8.55 11.57 6.86
CA THR A 518 -7.24 11.83 7.47
C THR A 518 -7.43 12.30 8.91
N THR A 519 -6.98 11.48 9.86
CA THR A 519 -6.96 11.77 11.29
C THR A 519 -5.63 12.41 11.67
N ARG A 520 -5.65 13.57 12.32
CA ARG A 520 -4.42 14.25 12.73
C ARG A 520 -3.72 13.52 13.88
N ASP A 521 -2.40 13.60 13.90
CA ASP A 521 -1.49 13.03 14.90
C ASP A 521 -1.93 13.29 16.35
N ARG A 522 -2.41 14.51 16.67
CA ARG A 522 -2.86 14.88 18.02
C ARG A 522 -4.01 14.02 18.58
N TYR A 523 -4.76 13.34 17.72
CA TYR A 523 -5.88 12.47 18.13
C TYR A 523 -5.48 11.00 18.20
N ILE A 524 -4.22 10.68 17.89
CA ILE A 524 -3.69 9.32 17.87
C ILE A 524 -2.74 9.20 19.04
N SER A 525 -3.06 8.33 20.00
CA SER A 525 -2.22 8.18 21.19
C SER A 525 -0.94 7.43 20.87
N VAL A 526 -1.06 6.30 20.16
CA VAL A 526 0.08 5.45 19.77
C VAL A 526 -0.20 4.74 18.45
N VAL A 527 0.88 4.38 17.75
CA VAL A 527 0.85 3.52 16.56
C VAL A 527 1.58 2.23 16.89
N VAL A 528 0.93 1.09 16.68
CA VAL A 528 1.53 -0.24 16.85
C VAL A 528 2.00 -0.73 15.49
N THR A 529 3.30 -0.98 15.40
CA THR A 529 3.98 -1.49 14.21
C THR A 529 4.77 -2.74 14.57
N GLU A 530 5.28 -3.44 13.57
CA GLU A 530 6.20 -4.57 13.76
C GLU A 530 7.55 -4.17 14.39
N LEU A 531 7.89 -2.88 14.38
CA LEU A 531 9.07 -2.34 15.07
C LEU A 531 8.82 -2.09 16.56
N GLY A 532 7.55 -2.08 16.98
CA GLY A 532 7.08 -1.82 18.33
C GLY A 532 5.98 -0.76 18.38
N ILE A 533 5.59 -0.41 19.61
CA ILE A 533 4.66 0.68 19.90
C ILE A 533 5.44 1.99 19.80
N THR A 534 4.97 2.92 18.97
CA THR A 534 5.62 4.19 18.67
C THR A 534 4.63 5.34 18.74
N SER A 535 5.15 6.57 18.76
CA SER A 535 4.34 7.77 18.63
C SER A 535 4.09 8.09 17.15
N PRO A 536 2.90 8.62 16.77
CA PRO A 536 2.62 9.02 15.39
C PRO A 536 3.66 9.98 14.80
N VAL A 537 4.22 10.89 15.61
CA VAL A 537 5.24 11.85 15.13
C VAL A 537 6.60 11.19 14.80
N SER A 538 6.78 9.91 15.14
CA SER A 538 8.02 9.17 14.87
C SER A 538 8.05 8.54 13.48
N VAL A 539 6.98 8.67 12.68
CA VAL A 539 6.89 8.11 11.31
C VAL A 539 8.11 8.50 10.44
N PRO A 540 8.59 9.76 10.39
CA PRO A 540 9.77 10.12 9.60
C PRO A 540 11.06 9.47 10.06
N ALA A 541 11.21 9.17 11.36
CA ALA A 541 12.38 8.47 11.87
C ALA A 541 12.35 6.99 11.45
N ILE A 542 11.17 6.39 11.45
CA ILE A 542 10.96 5.02 10.97
C ILE A 542 11.22 4.93 9.47
N LEU A 543 10.69 5.85 8.66
CA LEU A 543 10.92 5.89 7.22
C LEU A 543 12.42 5.97 6.89
N ARG A 544 13.16 6.89 7.51
CA ARG A 544 14.62 6.99 7.32
C ARG A 544 15.34 5.69 7.64
N LYS A 545 14.97 5.03 8.75
CA LYS A 545 15.54 3.74 9.13
C LYS A 545 15.23 2.64 8.11
N LEU A 546 14.05 2.67 7.48
CA LEU A 546 13.66 1.70 6.45
C LEU A 546 14.34 1.95 5.10
N GLU A 547 14.77 3.17 4.80
CA GLU A 547 15.55 3.48 3.61
C GLU A 547 17.02 3.04 3.71
N GLU A 548 17.56 3.01 4.93
CA GLU A 548 18.92 2.55 5.22
C GLU A 548 19.05 1.01 5.16
N LEU A 549 17.93 0.29 5.27
CA LEU A 549 17.83 -1.19 5.27
C LEU A 549 17.56 -1.74 3.86
#